data_AF-A0A6L5G0U3-F1
#
_entry.id   AF-A0A6L5G0U3-F1
#
_cell.length_a   1.000
_cell.length_b   1.000
_cell.length_c   1.000
_cell.angle_alpha   90.00
_cell.angle_beta   90.00
_cell.angle_gamma   90.00
#
_symmetry.space_group_name_H-M   'P 1'
#
loop_
_entity.id
_entity.type
_entity.pdbx_description
1 polymer ?
#
loop_
_entity_poly.entity_id
_entity_poly.type
_entity_poly.pdbx_seq_one_letter_code
_entity_poly.pdbx_strand_id
1 'polypeptide(L)'
;MSAIKAAFRRAFRSVDRFDIVIATSVALMGQLEVWGPDVGIAVIVGPAPVNAAGYLLASLALIWRRAAPVAVFAFIATVSSLQYVVAGASQGFGSFLPPFLAFYAVGRYAQPQVLMVAVPLAVLGTAVHELRDPNFEFGGTAITYWIVFATAWPLGYAFRRRELHARVLTDR
;
A
#
# COMPACT_ATOMS: atom_id res chain seq x y z
N MET A 1 -5.20 -24.15 -13.56
CA MET A 1 -5.70 -22.98 -14.34
C MET A 1 -7.14 -22.54 -14.00
N SER A 2 -8.03 -23.44 -13.57
CA SER A 2 -9.43 -23.10 -13.19
C SER A 2 -9.55 -22.22 -11.93
N ALA A 3 -8.79 -22.52 -10.86
CA ALA A 3 -8.87 -21.80 -9.59
C ALA A 3 -8.45 -20.32 -9.66
N ILE A 4 -7.42 -20.01 -10.45
CA ILE A 4 -6.93 -18.62 -10.66
C ILE A 4 -8.01 -17.78 -11.35
N LYS A 5 -8.64 -18.32 -12.41
CA LYS A 5 -9.75 -17.64 -13.10
C LYS A 5 -10.94 -17.38 -12.17
N ALA A 6 -11.27 -18.33 -11.30
CA ALA A 6 -12.34 -18.16 -10.31
C ALA A 6 -12.02 -17.07 -9.27
N ALA A 7 -10.78 -17.04 -8.77
CA ALA A 7 -10.31 -16.01 -7.85
C ALA A 7 -10.38 -14.61 -8.47
N PHE A 8 -9.92 -14.46 -9.72
CA PHE A 8 -10.02 -13.20 -10.46
C PHE A 8 -11.48 -12.74 -10.65
N ARG A 9 -12.39 -13.63 -11.05
CA ARG A 9 -13.82 -13.26 -11.19
C ARG A 9 -14.42 -12.81 -9.86
N ARG A 10 -14.07 -13.46 -8.75
CA ARG A 10 -14.53 -13.06 -7.41
C ARG A 10 -13.98 -11.70 -7.02
N ALA A 11 -12.72 -11.41 -7.36
CA ALA A 11 -12.10 -10.12 -7.11
C ALA A 11 -12.80 -8.98 -7.87
N PHE A 12 -13.13 -9.18 -9.15
CA PHE A 12 -13.85 -8.17 -9.93
C PHE A 12 -15.28 -7.93 -9.46
N ARG A 13 -15.99 -8.97 -8.98
CA ARG A 13 -17.35 -8.83 -8.45
C ARG A 13 -17.42 -8.16 -7.07
N SER A 14 -16.29 -8.02 -6.37
CA SER A 14 -16.22 -7.46 -5.02
C SER A 14 -15.70 -6.03 -4.99
N VAL A 15 -15.62 -5.37 -6.15
CA VAL A 15 -15.23 -3.96 -6.24
C VAL A 15 -16.33 -3.09 -5.65
N ASP A 16 -16.01 -2.43 -4.55
CA ASP A 16 -16.86 -1.47 -3.85
C ASP A 16 -16.56 -0.04 -4.37
N ARG A 17 -17.58 0.82 -4.45
CA ARG A 17 -17.40 2.23 -4.86
C ARG A 17 -16.39 2.96 -3.99
N PHE A 18 -16.35 2.64 -2.70
CA PHE A 18 -15.40 3.22 -1.76
C PHE A 18 -13.96 2.82 -2.06
N ASP A 19 -13.72 1.62 -2.59
CA ASP A 19 -12.37 1.19 -2.97
C ASP A 19 -11.89 1.93 -4.22
N ILE A 20 -12.79 2.24 -5.16
CA ILE A 20 -12.50 3.11 -6.32
C ILE A 20 -12.17 4.52 -5.84
N VAL A 21 -12.96 5.08 -4.91
CA VAL A 21 -12.71 6.43 -4.37
C VAL A 21 -11.35 6.50 -3.68
N ILE A 22 -11.00 5.52 -2.85
CA ILE A 22 -9.68 5.45 -2.21
C ILE A 22 -8.58 5.38 -3.27
N ALA A 23 -8.66 4.42 -4.19
CA ALA A 23 -7.63 4.21 -5.21
C ALA A 23 -7.43 5.46 -6.07
N THR A 24 -8.53 6.11 -6.46
CA THR A 24 -8.50 7.34 -7.28
C THR A 24 -7.94 8.51 -6.48
N SER A 25 -8.32 8.67 -5.21
CA SER A 25 -7.81 9.76 -4.36
C SER A 25 -6.30 9.64 -4.14
N VAL A 26 -5.82 8.42 -3.88
CA VAL A 26 -4.39 8.14 -3.70
C VAL A 26 -3.63 8.35 -5.02
N ALA A 27 -4.20 7.89 -6.14
CA ALA A 27 -3.61 8.12 -7.46
C ALA A 27 -3.51 9.61 -7.78
N LEU A 28 -4.58 10.38 -7.55
CA LEU A 28 -4.60 11.83 -7.75
C LEU A 28 -3.56 12.53 -6.89
N MET A 29 -3.44 12.17 -5.60
CA MET A 29 -2.41 12.72 -4.73
C MET A 29 -1.00 12.45 -5.28
N GLY A 30 -0.71 11.21 -5.68
CA GLY A 30 0.58 10.87 -6.27
C GLY A 30 0.86 11.59 -7.59
N GLN A 31 -0.15 11.79 -8.45
CA GLN A 31 0.01 12.58 -9.67
C GLN A 31 0.26 14.07 -9.36
N LEU A 32 -0.43 14.63 -8.37
CA LEU A 32 -0.22 16.01 -7.95
C LEU A 32 1.20 16.23 -7.44
N GLU A 33 1.77 15.31 -6.67
CA GLU A 33 3.17 15.42 -6.21
C GLU A 33 4.17 15.32 -7.36
N VAL A 34 3.90 14.49 -8.37
CA VAL A 34 4.82 14.32 -9.51
C VAL A 34 4.77 15.50 -10.48
N TRP A 35 3.58 16.05 -10.75
CA TRP A 35 3.39 17.08 -11.78
C TRP A 35 3.25 18.50 -11.20
N GLY A 36 3.01 18.62 -9.90
CA GLY A 36 2.91 19.88 -9.16
C GLY A 36 3.93 19.90 -8.02
N PRO A 37 5.24 20.05 -8.31
CA PRO A 37 6.29 20.01 -7.30
C PRO A 37 6.13 21.08 -6.21
N ASP A 38 5.43 22.17 -6.50
CA ASP A 38 5.15 23.26 -5.53
C ASP A 38 3.96 22.97 -4.60
N VAL A 39 3.22 21.88 -4.82
CA VAL A 39 1.93 21.59 -4.15
C VAL A 39 2.11 20.73 -2.88
N GLY A 40 3.35 20.35 -2.53
CA GLY A 40 3.58 19.46 -1.40
C GLY A 40 4.98 19.55 -0.77
N ILE A 41 5.18 18.70 0.23
CA ILE A 41 6.46 18.49 0.93
C ILE A 41 7.24 17.30 0.36
N ALA A 42 6.86 16.84 -0.83
CA ALA A 42 7.42 15.63 -1.43
C ALA A 42 8.80 15.89 -2.03
N VAL A 43 9.70 14.94 -1.85
CA VAL A 43 11.00 14.89 -2.52
C VAL A 43 10.94 13.79 -3.57
N ILE A 44 10.75 14.20 -4.83
CA ILE A 44 10.65 13.28 -5.96
C ILE A 44 12.03 13.04 -6.55
N VAL A 45 12.43 11.77 -6.61
CA VAL A 45 13.72 11.32 -7.12
C VAL A 45 13.51 10.55 -8.42
N GLY A 46 14.28 10.89 -9.45
CA GLY A 46 14.24 10.23 -10.75
C GLY A 46 13.20 10.81 -11.73
N PRO A 47 13.01 10.16 -12.90
CA PRO A 47 12.15 10.69 -13.96
C PRO A 47 10.67 10.72 -13.57
N ALA A 48 10.02 11.89 -13.70
CA ALA A 48 8.61 12.09 -13.38
C ALA A 48 7.67 11.05 -14.02
N PRO A 49 7.80 10.66 -15.31
CA PRO A 49 6.92 9.65 -15.90
C PRO A 49 7.02 8.27 -15.23
N VAL A 50 8.20 7.90 -14.72
CA VAL A 50 8.41 6.61 -14.03
C VAL A 50 7.72 6.62 -12.67
N ASN A 51 7.86 7.71 -11.92
CA ASN A 51 7.20 7.88 -10.63
C ASN A 51 5.67 7.95 -10.79
N ALA A 52 5.18 8.73 -11.76
CA ALA A 52 3.75 8.81 -12.09
C ALA A 52 3.15 7.43 -12.40
N ALA A 53 3.83 6.63 -13.23
CA ALA A 53 3.37 5.29 -13.58
C ALA A 53 3.41 4.34 -12.37
N GLY A 54 4.49 4.35 -11.59
CA GLY A 54 4.62 3.54 -10.38
C GLY A 54 3.51 3.83 -9.37
N TYR A 55 3.28 5.11 -9.06
CA TYR A 55 2.24 5.55 -8.11
C TYR A 55 0.84 5.22 -8.62
N LEU A 56 0.58 5.41 -9.91
CA LEU A 56 -0.71 5.06 -10.50
C LEU A 56 -0.99 3.57 -10.42
N LEU A 57 -0.03 2.72 -10.82
CA LEU A 57 -0.17 1.26 -10.76
C LEU A 57 -0.38 0.77 -9.33
N ALA A 58 0.43 1.27 -8.38
CA ALA A 58 0.29 0.91 -6.97
C ALA A 58 -1.07 1.35 -6.39
N SER A 59 -1.54 2.55 -6.75
CA SER A 59 -2.82 3.08 -6.28
C SER A 59 -4.01 2.31 -6.86
N LEU A 60 -4.00 1.99 -8.16
CA LEU A 60 -5.06 1.23 -8.81
C LEU A 60 -5.18 -0.19 -8.25
N ALA A 61 -4.08 -0.80 -7.82
CA ALA A 61 -4.11 -2.10 -7.17
C ALA A 61 -4.98 -2.12 -5.89
N LEU A 62 -5.15 -0.98 -5.22
CA LEU A 62 -5.99 -0.86 -4.02
C LEU A 62 -7.48 -1.13 -4.28
N ILE A 63 -7.95 -1.08 -5.53
CA ILE A 63 -9.32 -1.44 -5.91
C ILE A 63 -9.66 -2.86 -5.44
N TRP A 64 -8.67 -3.77 -5.43
CA TRP A 64 -8.86 -5.17 -5.04
C TRP A 64 -8.43 -5.47 -3.60
N ARG A 65 -8.14 -4.45 -2.78
CA ARG A 65 -7.57 -4.62 -1.43
C ARG A 65 -8.42 -5.45 -0.48
N ARG A 66 -9.76 -5.46 -0.65
CA ARG A 66 -10.68 -6.27 0.17
C ARG A 66 -10.72 -7.72 -0.27
N ALA A 67 -10.64 -7.95 -1.58
CA ALA A 67 -10.80 -9.26 -2.19
C ALA A 67 -9.53 -10.11 -2.12
N ALA A 68 -8.37 -9.47 -2.28
CA ALA A 68 -7.07 -10.12 -2.34
C ALA A 68 -5.99 -9.29 -1.61
N PRO A 69 -6.16 -8.98 -0.31
CA PRO A 69 -5.30 -8.04 0.43
C PRO A 69 -3.80 -8.38 0.35
N VAL A 70 -3.44 -9.66 0.49
CA VAL A 70 -2.04 -10.10 0.45
C VAL A 70 -1.45 -9.97 -0.95
N ALA A 71 -2.20 -10.34 -1.98
CA ALA A 71 -1.73 -10.23 -3.37
C ALA A 71 -1.57 -8.77 -3.80
N VAL A 72 -2.49 -7.90 -3.38
CA VAL A 72 -2.40 -6.45 -3.59
C VAL A 72 -1.18 -5.87 -2.89
N PHE A 73 -0.95 -6.23 -1.63
CA PHE A 73 0.23 -5.76 -0.90
C PHE A 73 1.53 -6.25 -1.53
N ALA A 74 1.60 -7.53 -1.93
CA ALA A 74 2.74 -8.08 -2.65
C ALA A 74 2.99 -7.35 -3.98
N PHE A 75 1.94 -7.12 -4.77
CA PHE A 75 2.04 -6.38 -6.02
C PHE A 75 2.56 -4.96 -5.81
N ILE A 76 2.01 -4.22 -4.85
CA ILE A 76 2.45 -2.85 -4.53
C ILE A 76 3.89 -2.84 -4.06
N ALA A 77 4.28 -3.77 -3.16
CA ALA A 77 5.66 -3.88 -2.69
C ALA A 77 6.63 -4.18 -3.84
N THR A 78 6.26 -5.05 -4.78
CA THR A 78 7.07 -5.37 -5.96
C THR A 78 7.17 -4.19 -6.92
N VAL A 79 6.06 -3.56 -7.30
CA VAL A 79 6.05 -2.41 -8.23
C VAL A 79 6.85 -1.25 -7.65
N SER A 80 6.65 -0.94 -6.36
CA SER A 80 7.37 0.15 -5.69
C SER A 80 8.86 -0.16 -5.58
N SER A 81 9.24 -1.37 -5.16
CA SER A 81 10.65 -1.78 -5.10
C SER A 81 11.33 -1.70 -6.46
N LEU A 82 10.67 -2.15 -7.54
CA LEU A 82 11.20 -2.05 -8.90
C LEU A 82 11.39 -0.59 -9.33
N GLN A 83 10.40 0.27 -9.04
CA GLN A 83 10.50 1.70 -9.29
C GLN A 83 11.69 2.31 -8.52
N TYR A 84 11.87 1.99 -7.24
CA TYR A 84 12.99 2.49 -6.43
C TYR A 84 14.35 2.01 -6.95
N VAL A 85 14.44 0.76 -7.40
CA VAL A 85 15.67 0.23 -8.00
C VAL A 85 16.03 0.95 -9.29
N VAL A 86 15.05 1.33 -10.10
CA VAL A 86 15.28 1.96 -11.42
C VAL A 86 15.46 3.48 -11.35
N ALA A 87 14.65 4.17 -10.54
CA ALA A 87 14.55 5.63 -10.54
C ALA A 87 14.99 6.29 -9.23
N GLY A 88 15.27 5.51 -8.19
CA GLY A 88 15.49 6.02 -6.83
C GLY A 88 14.21 6.06 -6.01
N ALA A 89 14.36 6.11 -4.70
CA ALA A 89 13.24 6.19 -3.77
C ALA A 89 12.86 7.65 -3.52
N SER A 90 11.59 7.95 -3.76
CA SER A 90 11.02 9.28 -3.48
C SER A 90 10.32 9.27 -2.13
N GLN A 91 10.30 10.42 -1.47
CA GLN A 91 9.55 10.65 -0.24
C GLN A 91 8.29 11.47 -0.57
N GLY A 92 7.11 10.89 -0.37
CA GLY A 92 5.85 11.55 -0.67
C GLY A 92 4.65 10.64 -0.40
N PHE A 93 3.45 11.20 -0.47
CA PHE A 93 2.22 10.44 -0.32
C PHE A 93 2.02 9.41 -1.43
N GLY A 94 2.50 9.68 -2.64
CA GLY A 94 2.44 8.76 -3.78
C GLY A 94 3.23 7.46 -3.55
N SER A 95 4.39 7.53 -2.88
CA SER A 95 5.18 6.34 -2.51
C SER A 95 4.72 5.70 -1.20
N PHE A 96 4.13 6.48 -0.29
CA PHE A 96 3.74 6.01 1.05
C PHE A 96 2.35 5.40 1.13
N LEU A 97 1.32 6.09 0.61
CA LEU A 97 -0.08 5.73 0.85
C LEU A 97 -0.46 4.36 0.27
N PRO A 98 -0.03 3.97 -0.95
CA PRO A 98 -0.37 2.66 -1.48
C PRO A 98 0.10 1.49 -0.60
N PRO A 99 1.40 1.36 -0.22
CA PRO A 99 1.82 0.27 0.64
C PRO A 99 1.20 0.36 2.05
N PHE A 100 0.99 1.57 2.59
CA PHE A 100 0.35 1.75 3.90
C PHE A 100 -1.08 1.18 3.91
N LEU A 101 -1.91 1.59 2.94
CA LEU A 101 -3.30 1.16 2.83
C LEU A 101 -3.42 -0.32 2.50
N ALA A 102 -2.48 -0.86 1.72
CA ALA A 102 -2.43 -2.29 1.43
C ALA A 102 -2.02 -3.11 2.66
N PHE A 103 -1.06 -2.66 3.46
CA PHE A 103 -0.68 -3.34 4.70
C PHE A 103 -1.79 -3.28 5.76
N TYR A 104 -2.50 -2.14 5.84
CA TYR A 104 -3.75 -2.02 6.57
C TYR A 104 -4.80 -3.03 6.11
N ALA A 105 -5.00 -3.18 4.80
CA ALA A 105 -5.95 -4.13 4.23
C ALA A 105 -5.60 -5.58 4.57
N VAL A 106 -4.30 -5.92 4.65
CA VAL A 106 -3.85 -7.23 5.16
C VAL A 106 -4.34 -7.46 6.59
N GLY A 107 -4.13 -6.52 7.51
CA GLY A 107 -4.64 -6.64 8.88
C GLY A 107 -6.17 -6.72 8.95
N ARG A 108 -6.85 -5.97 8.09
CA ARG A 108 -8.31 -5.83 8.10
C ARG A 108 -9.06 -7.03 7.52
N TYR A 109 -8.54 -7.65 6.46
CA TYR A 109 -9.29 -8.62 5.65
C TYR A 109 -8.62 -10.00 5.56
N ALA A 110 -7.31 -10.12 5.82
CA ALA A 110 -6.59 -11.40 5.68
C ALA A 110 -6.51 -12.19 7.00
N GLN A 111 -6.30 -13.51 6.93
CA GLN A 111 -6.11 -14.35 8.12
C GLN A 111 -4.75 -14.07 8.78
N PRO A 112 -4.59 -14.19 10.11
CA PRO A 112 -3.33 -13.86 10.79
C PRO A 112 -2.10 -14.64 10.31
N GLN A 113 -2.27 -15.88 9.80
CA GLN A 113 -1.13 -16.68 9.32
C GLN A 113 -0.37 -16.02 8.16
N VAL A 114 -1.02 -15.12 7.41
CA VAL A 114 -0.36 -14.44 6.29
C VAL A 114 0.70 -13.43 6.73
N LEU A 115 0.81 -13.13 8.04
CA LEU A 115 1.87 -12.30 8.61
C LEU A 115 3.27 -12.83 8.27
N MET A 116 3.42 -14.17 8.17
CA MET A 116 4.68 -14.79 7.77
C MET A 116 5.13 -14.40 6.37
N VAL A 117 4.23 -13.86 5.54
CA VAL A 117 4.52 -13.36 4.19
C VAL A 117 4.50 -11.83 4.18
N ALA A 118 3.49 -11.21 4.78
CA ALA A 118 3.30 -9.76 4.73
C ALA A 118 4.39 -9.00 5.50
N VAL A 119 4.85 -9.49 6.65
CA VAL A 119 5.91 -8.80 7.41
C VAL A 119 7.24 -8.83 6.67
N PRO A 120 7.72 -9.99 6.15
CA PRO A 120 8.92 -9.98 5.31
C PRO A 120 8.79 -9.09 4.07
N LEU A 121 7.64 -9.08 3.39
CA LEU A 121 7.42 -8.19 2.24
C LEU A 121 7.48 -6.72 2.62
N ALA A 122 6.90 -6.34 3.76
CA ALA A 122 7.06 -5.01 4.32
C ALA A 122 8.54 -4.71 4.52
N VAL A 123 9.23 -5.48 5.37
CA VAL A 123 10.66 -5.26 5.71
C VAL A 123 11.55 -5.18 4.47
N LEU A 124 11.33 -6.04 3.46
CA LEU A 124 12.10 -6.01 2.22
C LEU A 124 11.80 -4.76 1.39
N GLY A 125 10.52 -4.41 1.23
CA GLY A 125 10.14 -3.19 0.50
C GLY A 125 10.67 -1.92 1.16
N THR A 126 10.66 -1.88 2.50
CA THR A 126 11.23 -0.78 3.28
C THR A 126 12.75 -0.71 3.14
N ALA A 127 13.44 -1.86 3.21
CA ALA A 127 14.89 -1.90 3.02
C ALA A 127 15.30 -1.45 1.60
N VAL A 128 14.57 -1.85 0.56
CA VAL A 128 14.83 -1.40 -0.81
C VAL A 128 14.61 0.11 -0.96
N HIS A 129 13.57 0.65 -0.32
CA HIS A 129 13.31 2.09 -0.30
C HIS A 129 14.50 2.83 0.32
N GLU A 130 14.94 2.47 1.53
CA GLU A 130 16.03 3.19 2.22
C GLU A 130 17.39 3.08 1.51
N LEU A 131 17.69 1.91 0.93
CA LEU A 131 18.91 1.74 0.14
C LEU A 131 18.93 2.59 -1.15
N ARG A 132 17.78 3.14 -1.55
CA ARG A 132 17.62 3.95 -2.76
C ARG A 132 17.16 5.37 -2.47
N ASP A 133 17.02 5.74 -1.20
CA ASP A 133 16.65 7.09 -0.79
C ASP A 133 17.93 7.93 -0.61
N PRO A 134 18.17 8.97 -1.43
CA PRO A 134 19.35 9.80 -1.31
C PRO A 134 19.39 10.63 -0.03
N ASN A 135 18.26 10.76 0.68
CA ASN A 135 18.14 11.53 1.92
C ASN A 135 18.04 10.62 3.16
N PHE A 136 18.36 9.32 3.02
CA PHE A 136 18.29 8.41 4.15
C PHE A 136 19.36 8.71 5.20
N GLU A 137 18.92 9.01 6.41
CA GLU A 137 19.76 9.13 7.59
C GLU A 137 19.21 8.24 8.72
N PHE A 138 20.07 7.36 9.25
CA PHE A 138 19.69 6.45 10.32
C PHE A 138 19.42 7.26 11.61
N GLY A 139 18.18 7.24 12.09
CA GLY A 139 17.74 8.01 13.27
C GLY A 139 17.08 9.37 12.96
N GLY A 140 16.96 9.74 11.68
CA GLY A 140 16.24 10.94 11.22
C GLY A 140 14.72 10.73 11.08
N THR A 141 14.08 11.52 10.21
CA THR A 141 12.63 11.48 9.93
C THR A 141 12.13 10.12 9.41
N ALA A 142 13.04 9.31 8.86
CA ALA A 142 12.78 7.92 8.45
C ALA A 142 12.16 7.07 9.57
N ILE A 143 12.59 7.24 10.83
CA ILE A 143 12.03 6.45 11.94
C ILE A 143 10.54 6.76 12.17
N THR A 144 10.15 8.02 12.00
CA THR A 144 8.75 8.46 12.10
C THR A 144 7.93 7.79 11.00
N TYR A 145 8.45 7.77 9.77
CA TYR A 145 7.83 7.06 8.65
C TYR A 145 7.61 5.58 8.98
N TRP A 146 8.63 4.90 9.52
CA TRP A 146 8.53 3.49 9.89
C TRP A 146 7.53 3.19 10.98
N ILE A 147 7.51 4.02 12.04
CA ILE A 147 6.54 3.87 13.12
C ILE A 147 5.13 4.02 12.57
N VAL A 148 4.86 5.06 11.76
CA VAL A 148 3.54 5.25 11.17
C VAL A 148 3.21 4.06 10.27
N PHE A 149 4.10 3.65 9.36
CA PHE A 149 3.89 2.49 8.49
C PHE A 149 3.57 1.20 9.26
N ALA A 150 4.32 0.92 10.32
CA ALA A 150 4.14 -0.27 11.15
C ALA A 150 2.76 -0.29 11.85
N THR A 151 2.13 0.87 12.09
CA THR A 151 0.77 0.93 12.67
C THR A 151 -0.35 0.52 11.71
N ALA A 152 -0.09 0.46 10.40
CA ALA A 152 -1.11 0.14 9.40
C ALA A 152 -1.78 -1.21 9.66
N TRP A 153 -0.98 -2.27 9.86
CA TRP A 153 -1.50 -3.61 10.09
C TRP A 153 -2.24 -3.74 11.44
N PRO A 154 -1.69 -3.31 12.59
CA PRO A 154 -2.41 -3.33 13.87
C PRO A 154 -3.74 -2.60 13.81
N LEU A 155 -3.81 -1.45 13.13
CA LEU A 155 -5.03 -0.67 12.98
C LEU A 155 -6.10 -1.45 12.18
N GLY A 156 -5.71 -2.06 11.06
CA GLY A 156 -6.59 -2.92 10.27
C GLY A 156 -7.11 -4.11 11.07
N TYR A 157 -6.21 -4.77 11.80
CA TYR A 157 -6.55 -5.91 12.66
C TYR A 157 -7.52 -5.52 13.78
N ALA A 158 -7.29 -4.38 14.44
CA ALA A 158 -8.16 -3.88 15.50
C ALA A 158 -9.60 -3.64 14.99
N PHE A 159 -9.76 -3.01 13.83
CA PHE A 159 -11.09 -2.79 13.23
C PHE A 159 -11.78 -4.10 12.81
N ARG A 160 -11.01 -5.10 12.35
CA ARG A 160 -11.57 -6.43 12.09
C ARG A 160 -12.15 -7.06 13.35
N ARG A 161 -11.42 -7.02 14.48
CA ARG A 161 -11.90 -7.59 15.74
C ARG A 161 -13.17 -6.88 16.23
N ARG A 162 -13.22 -5.55 16.13
CA ARG A 162 -14.41 -4.77 16.49
C ARG A 162 -15.63 -5.16 15.68
N GLU A 163 -15.49 -5.33 14.35
CA GLU A 163 -16.59 -5.78 13.49
C GLU A 163 -17.08 -7.19 13.87
N LEU A 164 -16.16 -8.12 14.13
CA LEU A 164 -16.53 -9.49 14.53
C LEU A 164 -17.27 -9.50 15.86
N HIS A 165 -16.84 -8.68 16.83
CA HIS A 165 -17.51 -8.57 18.13
C HIS A 165 -18.91 -7.97 17.99
N ALA A 166 -19.09 -6.96 17.13
CA ALA A 166 -20.40 -6.34 16.90
C ALA A 166 -21.41 -7.33 16.30
N ARG A 167 -20.99 -8.19 15.35
CA ARG A 167 -21.86 -9.20 14.75
C ARG A 167 -22.38 -10.24 15.75
N VAL A 168 -21.53 -10.66 16.69
CA VAL A 168 -21.91 -11.61 17.75
C VAL A 168 -23.00 -11.05 18.68
N LEU A 169 -23.06 -9.72 18.85
CA LEU A 169 -24.07 -9.06 19.68
C LEU A 169 -25.40 -8.87 18.96
N THR A 170 -25.40 -8.72 17.63
CA THR A 170 -26.63 -8.55 16.83
C THR A 170 -27.33 -9.86 16.49
N ASP A 171 -26.61 -10.99 16.52
CA ASP A 171 -27.15 -12.32 16.20
C ASP A 171 -27.79 -13.03 17.43
N ARG A 172 -27.93 -12.34 18.56
CA ARG A 172 -28.61 -12.82 19.79
C ARG A 172 -29.96 -12.14 19.95
#